data_AF-A0ABD4DRH7-F1
#
_entry.id   AF-A0ABD4DRH7-F1
#
_cell.length_a   1.000
_cell.length_b   1.000
_cell.length_c   1.000
_cell.angle_alpha   90.00
_cell.angle_beta   90.00
_cell.angle_gamma   90.00
#
_symmetry.space_group_name_H-M   'P 1'
#
loop_
_entity.id
_entity.type
_entity.pdbx_description
1 polymer ?
#
loop_
_entity_poly.entity_id
_entity_poly.type
_entity_poly.pdbx_seq_one_letter_code
_entity_poly.pdbx_strand_id
1 'polypeptide(L)'
;MIPPQYPYTLEVFNKAESVYDETTGEWTVGTEEWKDWGKCRDEGNTQKKQTEDSEFYIHTSIIYLPLSCADINKGLKVRVKDADGLIKVEGMVVNFRRDFFNCRIWL
;
A
#
# COMPACT_ATOMS: atom_id res chain seq x y z
N MET A 1 16.49 -22.18 10.63
CA MET A 1 15.31 -21.76 9.84
C MET A 1 15.70 -20.49 9.11
N ILE A 2 15.69 -20.50 7.77
CA ILE A 2 15.98 -19.30 6.97
C ILE A 2 14.72 -18.43 7.01
N PRO A 3 14.80 -17.13 7.37
CA PRO A 3 13.62 -16.27 7.39
C PRO A 3 13.03 -16.17 5.96
N PRO A 4 11.70 -16.18 5.81
CA PRO A 4 11.08 -16.06 4.49
C PRO A 4 11.47 -14.72 3.86
N GLN A 5 11.80 -14.75 2.57
CA GLN A 5 12.25 -13.57 1.81
C GLN A 5 11.20 -12.44 1.79
N TYR A 6 9.91 -12.79 1.90
CA TYR A 6 8.78 -11.86 1.93
C TYR A 6 7.83 -12.23 3.10
N PRO A 7 8.15 -11.81 4.34
CA PRO A 7 7.38 -12.19 5.52
C PRO A 7 6.02 -11.49 5.62
N TYR A 8 5.85 -10.36 4.93
CA TYR A 8 4.72 -9.46 5.13
C TYR A 8 3.72 -9.54 3.99
N THR A 9 2.55 -8.95 4.22
CA THR A 9 1.47 -8.83 3.22
C THR A 9 1.24 -7.36 2.89
N LEU A 10 1.18 -7.03 1.60
CA LEU A 10 0.79 -5.70 1.12
C LEU A 10 -0.70 -5.69 0.83
N GLU A 11 -1.40 -4.69 1.37
CA GLU A 11 -2.79 -4.39 1.03
C GLU A 11 -2.88 -3.01 0.37
N VAL A 12 -3.68 -2.92 -0.68
CA VAL A 12 -3.95 -1.67 -1.40
C VAL A 12 -5.36 -1.19 -1.07
N PHE A 13 -5.48 0.08 -0.72
CA PHE A 13 -6.77 0.72 -0.50
C PHE A 13 -7.42 0.98 -1.86
N ASN A 14 -8.54 0.31 -2.09
CA ASN A 14 -9.39 0.55 -3.24
C ASN A 14 -10.59 1.36 -2.79
N LYS A 15 -10.77 2.54 -3.39
CA LYS A 15 -11.93 3.39 -3.19
C LYS A 15 -12.65 3.49 -4.52
N ALA A 16 -13.82 2.86 -4.60
CA ALA A 16 -14.76 3.09 -5.68
C ALA A 16 -15.56 4.36 -5.37
N GLU A 17 -15.70 5.25 -6.35
CA GLU A 17 -16.55 6.43 -6.21
C GLU A 17 -18.02 6.06 -6.37
N SER A 18 -18.90 6.83 -5.73
CA SER A 18 -20.34 6.66 -5.93
C SER A 18 -20.72 7.12 -7.32
N VAL A 19 -21.33 6.24 -8.12
CA VAL A 19 -21.79 6.57 -9.47
C VAL A 19 -23.31 6.74 -9.44
N TYR A 20 -23.80 7.85 -9.97
CA TYR A 20 -25.21 8.06 -10.20
C TYR A 20 -25.64 7.29 -11.45
N ASP A 21 -26.58 6.35 -11.32
CA ASP A 21 -27.13 5.63 -12.46
C ASP A 21 -28.31 6.41 -13.03
N GLU A 22 -28.12 7.01 -14.20
CA GLU A 22 -29.14 7.84 -14.87
C GLU A 22 -30.37 7.02 -15.32
N THR A 23 -30.24 5.69 -15.39
CA THR A 23 -31.29 4.77 -15.87
C THR A 23 -32.24 4.36 -14.76
N THR A 24 -31.74 4.19 -13.53
CA THR A 24 -32.53 3.80 -12.36
C THR A 24 -32.83 4.98 -11.44
N GLY A 25 -32.09 6.09 -11.57
CA GLY A 25 -32.20 7.27 -10.71
C GLY A 25 -31.60 7.06 -9.32
N GLU A 26 -30.84 5.98 -9.12
CA GLU A 26 -30.25 5.61 -7.83
C GLU A 26 -28.75 5.92 -7.77
N TRP A 27 -28.27 6.22 -6.56
CA TRP A 27 -26.84 6.32 -6.28
C TRP A 27 -26.28 4.95 -5.95
N THR A 28 -25.31 4.47 -6.73
CA THR A 28 -24.46 3.38 -6.27
C THR A 28 -23.48 3.95 -5.24
N VAL A 29 -23.51 3.44 -4.01
CA VAL A 29 -22.62 3.91 -2.94
C VAL A 29 -21.21 3.40 -3.23
N GLY A 30 -20.24 4.31 -3.26
CA GLY A 30 -18.83 3.99 -3.39
C GLY A 30 -18.36 3.10 -2.24
N THR A 31 -17.62 2.04 -2.57
CA THR A 31 -17.07 1.10 -1.58
C THR A 31 -15.63 1.48 -1.25
N GLU A 32 -15.25 1.29 0.02
CA GLU A 32 -13.88 1.44 0.50
C GLU A 32 -13.42 0.08 1.04
N GLU A 33 -12.46 -0.54 0.36
CA GLU A 33 -11.95 -1.85 0.76
C GLU A 33 -10.43 -1.91 0.70
N TRP A 34 -9.84 -2.70 1.61
CA TRP A 34 -8.42 -3.04 1.56
C TRP A 34 -8.28 -4.38 0.85
N LYS A 35 -7.66 -4.34 -0.32
CA LYS A 35 -7.46 -5.52 -1.16
C LYS A 35 -6.06 -6.09 -0.94
N ASP A 36 -5.99 -7.40 -0.67
CA ASP A 36 -4.73 -8.13 -0.64
C ASP A 36 -4.04 -8.07 -2.01
N TRP A 37 -2.79 -7.61 -2.00
CA TRP A 37 -1.97 -7.43 -3.21
C TRP A 37 -0.84 -8.46 -3.29
N GLY A 38 -0.60 -9.20 -2.22
CA GLY A 38 0.40 -10.26 -2.15
C GLY A 38 1.52 -10.01 -1.14
N LYS A 39 2.54 -10.88 -1.20
CA LYS A 39 3.64 -10.91 -0.24
C LYS A 39 4.70 -9.85 -0.52
N CYS A 40 5.22 -9.24 0.53
CA CYS A 40 6.21 -8.18 0.45
C CYS A 40 7.23 -8.23 1.59
N ARG A 41 8.26 -7.40 1.47
CA ARG A 41 9.28 -7.15 2.48
C ARG A 41 9.49 -5.64 2.56
N ASP A 42 9.33 -5.07 3.74
CA ASP A 42 9.67 -3.67 3.95
C ASP A 42 11.15 -3.53 4.31
N GLU A 43 11.82 -2.52 3.73
CA GLU A 43 13.02 -1.91 4.29
C GLU A 43 12.69 -0.44 4.57
N GLY A 44 11.86 -0.24 5.60
CA GLY A 44 11.53 1.09 6.11
C GLY A 44 12.50 1.52 7.20
N ASN A 45 12.86 2.81 7.19
CA ASN A 45 13.39 3.49 8.37
C ASN A 45 12.31 4.46 8.85
N THR A 46 11.69 4.18 9.99
CA THR A 46 10.65 5.05 10.54
C THR A 46 11.29 6.29 11.15
N GLN A 47 11.28 7.40 10.42
CA GLN A 47 11.59 8.71 11.00
C GLN A 47 10.30 9.47 11.27
N LYS A 48 10.03 9.73 12.56
CA LYS A 48 8.96 10.62 12.99
C LYS A 48 9.44 12.05 12.80
N LYS A 49 8.69 12.89 12.08
CA LYS A 49 8.97 14.33 12.02
C LYS A 49 7.72 15.07 12.51
N GLN A 50 7.83 15.63 13.72
CA GLN A 50 6.78 16.45 14.32
C GLN A 50 6.93 17.89 13.78
N THR A 51 5.86 18.45 13.24
CA THR A 51 5.75 19.90 12.97
C THR A 51 4.72 20.46 13.94
N GLU A 52 4.88 21.73 14.33
CA GLU A 52 4.15 22.43 15.42
C GLU A 52 2.61 22.33 15.37
N ASP A 53 2.02 21.98 14.23
CA ASP A 53 0.56 21.97 14.02
C ASP A 53 -0.02 20.59 13.63
N SER A 54 0.80 19.60 13.26
CA SER A 54 0.35 18.24 12.91
C SER A 54 1.52 17.25 12.82
N GLU A 55 1.29 16.02 13.29
CA GLU A 55 2.22 14.90 13.14
C GLU A 55 2.15 14.36 11.70
N PHE A 56 3.21 14.56 10.91
CA PHE A 56 3.32 13.94 9.59
C PHE A 56 4.33 12.79 9.63
N TYR A 57 3.85 11.59 9.32
CA TYR A 57 4.71 10.44 9.12
C TYR A 57 5.28 10.48 7.69
N ILE A 58 6.49 11.05 7.52
CA ILE A 58 7.23 10.91 6.26
C ILE A 58 7.88 9.53 6.27
N HIS A 59 7.11 8.52 5.90
CA HIS A 59 7.62 7.16 5.72
C HIS A 59 8.31 7.05 4.37
N THR A 60 9.60 7.39 4.29
CA THR A 60 10.45 6.90 3.18
C THR A 60 10.71 5.41 3.38
N SER A 61 9.68 4.59 3.13
CA SER A 61 9.78 3.13 3.23
C SER A 61 9.88 2.55 1.83
N ILE A 62 10.89 1.72 1.61
CA ILE A 62 11.00 0.96 0.35
C ILE A 62 10.39 -0.40 0.60
N ILE A 63 9.32 -0.72 -0.14
CA ILE A 63 8.69 -2.04 -0.09
C ILE A 63 9.13 -2.85 -1.30
N TYR A 64 9.72 -4.00 -1.02
CA TYR A 64 10.15 -4.97 -2.02
C TYR A 64 9.07 -6.04 -2.22
N LEU A 65 8.75 -6.31 -3.48
CA LEU A 65 7.77 -7.31 -3.88
C LEU A 65 8.41 -8.30 -4.88
N PRO A 66 7.83 -9.52 -5.01
CA PRO A 66 8.25 -10.46 -6.04
C PRO A 66 7.95 -9.90 -7.44
N LEU A 67 8.67 -10.39 -8.45
CA LEU A 67 8.43 -10.04 -9.85
C LEU A 67 7.07 -10.53 -10.38
N SER A 68 6.44 -11.49 -9.73
CA SER A 68 5.09 -11.94 -10.10
C SER A 68 3.98 -11.00 -9.61
N CYS A 69 4.31 -9.98 -8.81
CA CYS A 69 3.35 -9.02 -8.28
C CYS A 69 2.68 -8.21 -9.41
N ALA A 70 1.43 -7.80 -9.22
CA ALA A 70 0.75 -6.87 -10.13
C ALA A 70 1.28 -5.44 -9.98
N ASP A 71 1.19 -4.66 -11.07
CA ASP A 71 1.64 -3.27 -11.09
C ASP A 71 0.75 -2.37 -10.22
N ILE A 72 1.36 -1.51 -9.40
CA ILE A 72 0.65 -0.58 -8.52
C ILE A 72 0.77 0.84 -9.05
N ASN A 73 -0.36 1.53 -9.16
CA ASN A 73 -0.42 2.91 -9.60
C ASN A 73 0.07 3.88 -8.50
N LYS A 74 0.70 4.96 -8.95
CA LYS A 74 1.07 6.09 -8.07
C LYS A 74 -0.18 6.74 -7.49
N GLY A 75 -0.08 7.23 -6.27
CA GLY A 75 -1.19 7.87 -5.54
C GLY A 75 -2.15 6.91 -4.83
N LEU A 76 -2.03 5.59 -5.06
CA LEU A 76 -2.81 4.62 -4.30
C LEU A 76 -2.29 4.54 -2.86
N LYS A 77 -3.19 4.48 -1.89
CA LYS A 77 -2.85 4.26 -0.49
C LYS A 77 -2.60 2.76 -0.26
N VAL A 78 -1.51 2.41 0.41
CA VAL A 78 -1.15 1.03 0.69
C VAL A 78 -0.70 0.86 2.12
N ARG A 79 -0.83 -0.37 2.64
CA ARG A 79 -0.34 -0.73 3.97
C ARG A 79 0.32 -2.09 3.96
N VAL A 80 1.35 -2.25 4.78
CA VAL A 80 2.08 -3.49 5.00
C VAL A 80 1.67 -4.06 6.34
N LYS A 81 1.23 -5.32 6.34
CA LYS A 81 0.84 -6.07 7.53
C LYS A 81 1.83 -7.19 7.83
N ASP A 82 2.14 -7.33 9.11
CA ASP A 82 2.90 -8.46 9.63
C ASP A 82 2.06 -9.75 9.62
N ALA A 83 2.68 -10.89 9.95
CA ALA A 83 2.01 -12.18 10.06
C ALA A 83 0.90 -12.16 11.14
N ASP A 84 1.09 -11.38 12.19
CA ASP A 84 0.10 -11.14 13.26
C ASP A 84 -0.99 -10.13 12.87
N GLY A 85 -0.96 -9.57 11.65
CA GLY A 85 -1.95 -8.62 11.15
C GLY A 85 -1.72 -7.16 11.59
N LEU A 86 -0.64 -6.88 12.32
CA LEU A 86 -0.25 -5.52 12.71
C LEU A 86 0.24 -4.70 11.51
N ILE A 87 -0.22 -3.45 11.41
CA ILE A 87 0.23 -2.52 10.37
C ILE A 87 1.63 -2.03 10.72
N LYS A 88 2.62 -2.37 9.88
CA LYS A 88 4.00 -1.91 10.04
C LYS A 88 4.26 -0.57 9.36
N VAL A 89 3.69 -0.43 8.16
CA VAL A 89 3.89 0.74 7.30
C VAL A 89 2.56 1.04 6.62
N GLU A 90 2.16 2.31 6.61
CA GLU A 90 1.03 2.80 5.83
C GLU A 90 1.48 4.08 5.12
N GLY A 91 1.15 4.22 3.83
CA GLY A 91 1.58 5.36 3.04
C GLY A 91 0.93 5.41 1.66
N MET A 92 1.19 6.49 0.93
CA MET A 92 0.78 6.61 -0.48
C MET A 92 1.92 6.18 -1.38
N VAL A 93 1.59 5.52 -2.49
CA VAL A 93 2.59 5.10 -3.48
C VAL A 93 3.13 6.33 -4.22
N VAL A 94 4.34 6.74 -3.86
CA VAL A 94 5.07 7.81 -4.54
C VAL A 94 5.59 7.31 -5.89
N ASN A 95 6.12 6.09 -5.89
CA ASN A 95 6.65 5.49 -7.11
C ASN A 95 6.56 3.95 -7.06
N PHE A 96 6.32 3.35 -8.22
CA PHE A 96 6.44 1.91 -8.43
C PHE A 96 7.45 1.67 -9.55
N ARG A 97 8.36 0.73 -9.35
CA ARG A 97 9.32 0.30 -10.38
C ARG A 97 9.48 -1.21 -10.35
N ARG A 98 9.35 -1.82 -11.51
CA ARG A 98 9.71 -3.21 -11.76
C ARG A 98 11.15 -3.25 -12.25
N ASP A 99 12.03 -3.83 -11.44
CA ASP A 99 13.42 -4.06 -11.80
C ASP A 99 13.62 -5.50 -12.30
N PHE A 100 14.86 -5.92 -12.52
CA PHE A 100 15.17 -7.24 -13.10
C PHE A 100 14.96 -8.41 -12.10
N PHE A 101 15.08 -8.16 -10.79
CA PHE A 101 15.02 -9.22 -9.75
C PHE A 101 13.85 -9.04 -8.77
N ASN A 102 13.28 -7.85 -8.67
CA ASN A 102 12.23 -7.50 -7.73
C ASN A 102 11.43 -6.29 -8.22
N CYS A 103 10.26 -6.08 -7.63
CA CYS A 103 9.55 -4.81 -7.74
C CYS A 103 9.82 -3.98 -6.49
N ARG A 104 9.88 -2.66 -6.65
CA ARG A 104 10.09 -1.68 -5.59
C ARG A 104 8.95 -0.68 -5.57
N ILE A 105 8.47 -0.41 -4.37
CA ILE A 105 7.52 0.66 -4.08
C ILE A 105 8.19 1.63 -3.15
N TRP A 106 8.09 2.90 -3.48
CA TRP A 106 8.43 4.00 -2.61
C TRP A 106 7.15 4.57 -2.04
N LEU A 107 7.08 4.57 -0.72
CA LEU A 107 6.07 5.28 0.06
C LEU A 107 6.61 6.64 0.52
#